data_AF-A0A9N7RCI6-F1
#
_entry.id   AF-A0A9N7RCI6-F1
#
_cell.length_a   1.000
_cell.length_b   1.000
_cell.length_c   1.000
_cell.angle_alpha   90.00
_cell.angle_beta   90.00
_cell.angle_gamma   90.00
#
_symmetry.space_group_name_H-M   'P 1'
#
loop_
_entity.id
_entity.type
_entity.pdbx_description
1 polymer ?
#
loop_
_entity_poly.entity_id
_entity_poly.type
_entity_poly.pdbx_seq_one_letter_code
_entity_poly.pdbx_strand_id
1 'polypeptide(L)' 'CEIFTDYKSLQYIFTQKELNMRQRHWLELVKDYDCTIQYHMGKTNVVADALSRKVKGDLTYVVTQLSRLIQ' A
#
# COMPACT_ATOMS: atom_id res chain seq x y z
N CYS A 1 -14.14 -9.07 2.08
CA CYS A 1 -13.30 -7.98 2.63
C CYS A 1 -13.45 -6.75 1.73
N GLU A 2 -13.33 -5.52 2.27
CA GLU A 2 -13.37 -4.28 1.46
C GLU A 2 -12.00 -3.58 1.56
N ILE A 3 -11.43 -3.25 0.41
CA ILE A 3 -10.15 -2.55 0.29
C ILE A 3 -10.42 -1.18 -0.31
N PHE A 4 -10.11 -0.13 0.45
CA PHE A 4 -10.21 1.24 -0.01
C PHE A 4 -8.87 1.75 -0.51
N THR A 5 -8.88 2.44 -1.64
CA THR A 5 -7.67 3.00 -2.26
C THR A 5 -7.94 4.38 -2.83
N ASP A 6 -6.96 5.27 -2.74
CA ASP A 6 -6.96 6.56 -3.42
C ASP A 6 -6.39 6.49 -4.83
N TYR A 7 -5.97 5.30 -5.27
CA TYR A 7 -5.50 5.06 -6.62
C TYR A 7 -6.64 4.58 -7.52
N LYS A 8 -7.29 5.53 -8.20
CA LYS A 8 -8.53 5.31 -8.97
C LYS A 8 -8.46 4.17 -10.00
N SER A 9 -7.33 3.97 -10.67
CA SER A 9 -7.21 2.90 -11.67
C SER A 9 -7.24 1.50 -11.05
N LEU A 10 -6.85 1.35 -9.78
CA LEU A 10 -6.83 0.05 -9.09
C LEU A 10 -8.23 -0.52 -8.87
N GLN A 11 -9.26 0.33 -8.84
CA GLN A 11 -10.66 -0.09 -8.77
C GLN A 11 -11.05 -1.05 -9.92
N TYR A 12 -10.40 -0.92 -11.08
CA TYR A 12 -10.71 -1.68 -12.28
C TYR A 12 -9.79 -2.89 -12.51
N ILE A 13 -8.94 -3.24 -11.54
CA ILE A 13 -7.89 -4.26 -11.73
C ILE A 13 -8.45 -5.64 -12.13
N PHE A 14 -9.67 -5.98 -11.68
CA PHE A 14 -10.33 -7.24 -12.01
C PHE A 14 -11.07 -7.23 -13.37
N THR A 15 -11.39 -6.06 -13.90
CA THR A 15 -12.19 -5.90 -15.13
C THR A 15 -11.38 -5.39 -16.32
N GLN A 16 -10.19 -4.85 -16.06
CA GLN A 16 -9.32 -4.28 -17.08
C GLN A 16 -8.74 -5.39 -17.97
N LYS A 17 -8.97 -5.29 -19.28
CA LYS A 17 -8.54 -6.29 -20.27
C LYS A 17 -7.03 -6.39 -20.42
N GLU A 18 -6.35 -5.25 -20.42
CA GLU A 18 -4.91 -5.17 -20.64
C GLU A 18 -4.20 -4.75 -19.37
N LEU A 19 -3.43 -5.68 -18.80
CA LEU A 19 -2.64 -5.45 -17.60
C LEU A 19 -1.15 -5.58 -17.92
N ASN A 20 -0.35 -4.68 -17.36
CA ASN A 20 1.11 -4.82 -17.43
C ASN A 20 1.58 -6.04 -16.60
N MET A 21 2.82 -6.48 -16.82
CA MET A 21 3.36 -7.68 -16.15
C MET A 21 3.30 -7.58 -14.62
N ARG A 22 3.56 -6.40 -14.07
CA ARG A 22 3.49 -6.16 -12.62
C ARG A 22 2.05 -6.35 -12.12
N GLN A 23 1.07 -5.74 -12.77
CA GLN A 23 -0.34 -5.86 -12.42
C GLN A 23 -0.84 -7.30 -12.50
N ARG A 24 -0.43 -8.06 -13.53
CA ARG A 24 -0.78 -9.48 -13.65
C ARG A 24 -0.24 -10.31 -12.50
N HIS A 25 1.03 -10.12 -12.14
CA HIS A 25 1.62 -10.82 -11.01
C HIS A 25 0.93 -10.47 -9.68
N TRP A 26 0.59 -9.20 -9.46
CA TRP A 26 -0.20 -8.81 -8.29
C TRP A 26 -1.60 -9.42 -8.31
N LEU A 27 -2.26 -9.47 -9.46
CA LEU A 27 -3.59 -10.04 -9.60
C LEU A 27 -3.62 -11.55 -9.31
N GLU A 28 -2.56 -12.28 -9.69
CA GLU A 28 -2.41 -13.70 -9.34
C GLU A 28 -2.45 -13.94 -7.83
N LEU A 29 -1.91 -13.01 -7.03
CA LEU A 29 -1.94 -13.09 -5.58
C LEU A 29 -3.27 -12.61 -5.00
N VAL A 30 -3.82 -11.51 -5.52
CA VAL A 30 -4.99 -10.86 -4.95
C VAL A 30 -6.30 -11.60 -5.27
N LYS A 31 -6.38 -12.31 -6.39
CA LYS A 31 -7.58 -13.05 -6.80
C LYS A 31 -8.01 -14.15 -5.82
N ASP A 32 -7.08 -14.66 -5.01
CA ASP A 32 -7.35 -15.72 -4.04
C ASP A 32 -8.03 -15.17 -2.77
N TYR A 33 -8.08 -13.85 -2.61
CA TYR A 33 -8.77 -13.18 -1.51
C TYR A 33 -10.16 -12.74 -1.95
N ASP A 34 -11.19 -13.11 -1.17
CA ASP A 34 -12.54 -12.58 -1.34
C ASP A 34 -12.60 -11.11 -0.88
N CYS A 35 -12.18 -10.21 -1.77
CA CYS A 35 -12.08 -8.78 -1.52
C CYS A 35 -12.61 -7.93 -2.67
N THR A 36 -13.26 -6.82 -2.32
CA THR A 36 -13.70 -5.80 -3.26
C THR A 36 -12.80 -4.58 -3.12
N ILE A 37 -12.35 -4.00 -4.25
CA ILE A 37 -11.51 -2.80 -4.26
C ILE A 37 -12.36 -1.60 -4.64
N GLN A 38 -12.38 -0.57 -3.78
CA GLN A 38 -13.20 0.62 -3.95
C GLN A 38 -12.34 1.88 -3.90
N TYR A 39 -12.61 2.81 -4.82
CA TYR A 39 -11.93 4.11 -4.83
C TYR A 39 -12.52 5.05 -3.78
N HIS A 40 -11.66 5.60 -2.94
CA HIS A 40 -11.96 6.70 -2.01
C HIS A 40 -11.06 7.89 -2.31
N MET A 41 -11.55 9.12 -2.10
CA MET A 41 -10.73 10.31 -2.31
C MET A 41 -9.54 10.32 -1.34
N GLY A 42 -8.35 10.73 -1.78
CA GLY A 42 -7.15 10.77 -0.93
C GLY A 42 -7.34 11.57 0.37
N LYS A 43 -8.22 12.59 0.37
CA LYS A 43 -8.59 13.34 1.58
C LYS A 43 -9.29 12.51 2.66
N THR A 44 -9.89 11.38 2.32
CA THR A 44 -10.48 10.43 3.30
C THR A 44 -9.52 9.29 3.65
N ASN A 45 -8.40 9.18 2.92
CA ASN A 45 -7.37 8.15 3.14
C ASN A 45 -6.31 8.56 4.17
N VAL A 46 -6.63 9.50 5.07
CA VAL A 46 -5.67 10.16 5.98
C VAL A 46 -4.89 9.19 6.87
N VAL A 47 -5.51 8.10 7.31
CA VAL A 47 -4.86 7.11 8.18
C VAL A 47 -3.82 6.32 7.40
N ALA A 48 -4.19 5.74 6.25
CA ALA A 48 -3.26 4.97 5.43
C ALA A 48 -2.13 5.86 4.89
N ASP A 49 -2.45 7.11 4.56
CA ASP A 49 -1.50 8.11 4.08
C ASP A 49 -0.54 8.59 5.19
N ALA A 50 -1.00 8.72 6.44
CA ALA A 50 -0.12 8.95 7.59
C ALA A 50 0.80 7.75 7.87
N LEU A 51 0.30 6.53 7.71
CA LEU A 51 1.09 5.30 7.89
C LEU A 51 2.09 5.06 6.75
N SER A 52 1.73 5.35 5.50
CA SER A 52 2.62 5.19 4.35
C SER A 52 3.77 6.20 4.37
N ARG A 53 3.51 7.41 4.88
CA ARG A 53 4.51 8.46 5.07
C ARG A 53 5.35 8.31 6.33
N LYS A 54 5.08 7.34 7.20
CA LYS A 54 6.01 7.02 8.29
C LYS A 54 7.33 6.55 7.69
N VAL A 55 8.29 7.46 7.64
CA VAL A 55 9.64 7.22 7.13
C VAL A 55 10.27 6.19 8.06
N LYS A 56 10.64 5.00 7.53
CA LYS A 56 11.49 4.02 8.25
C LYS A 56 12.73 4.68 8.86
N GLY A 57 13.17 5.78 8.27
CA GLY A 57 14.24 6.69 8.69
C GLY A 57 14.21 7.04 10.18
N ASP A 58 13.05 7.29 10.79
CA ASP A 58 12.99 7.68 12.20
C ASP A 58 13.36 6.52 13.14
N LEU A 59 12.84 5.32 12.87
CA LEU A 59 13.21 4.12 13.63
C LEU A 59 14.64 3.67 13.32
N THR A 60 15.09 3.73 12.07
CA THR A 60 16.47 3.35 11.71
C THR A 60 17.49 4.35 12.25
N TYR A 61 17.18 5.64 12.30
CA TYR A 61 18.04 6.68 12.88
C TYR A 61 18.14 6.52 14.40
N VAL A 62 17.01 6.34 15.08
CA VAL A 62 17.00 6.12 16.54
C VAL A 62 17.71 4.82 16.91
N VAL A 63 17.49 3.73 16.17
CA VAL A 63 18.17 2.45 16.40
C VAL A 63 19.67 2.58 16.12
N THR A 64 20.10 3.21 15.03
CA THR A 64 21.55 3.42 14.78
C THR A 64 22.21 4.37 15.78
N GLN A 65 21.51 5.39 16.28
CA GLN A 65 21.99 6.28 17.36
C GLN A 65 22.13 5.52 18.69
N LEU A 66 21.12 4.74 19.10
CA LEU A 66 21.18 3.91 20.31
C LEU A 66 22.30 2.87 20.24
N SER A 67 22.49 2.20 19.11
CA SER A 67 23.59 1.24 18.91
C SER A 67 24.97 1.88 19.01
N ARG A 68 25.12 3.15 18.63
CA ARG A 68 26.37 3.91 18.77
C ARG A 68 26.65 4.41 20.19
N LEU A 69 25.62 4.54 21.02
CA LEU A 69 25.73 4.97 22.42
C LEU A 69 26.04 3.82 23.39
N ILE A 70 25.99 2.56 22.92
CA ILE A 70 26.25 1.35 23.70
C ILE A 70 27.62 0.74 23.34
N GLN A 71 28.48 1.48 22.63
CA GLN A 71 29.90 1.15 22.41
C GLN A 71 30.82 2.09 23.19
#